data_AF-O15539-F1
#
_entry.id   AF-O15539-F1
#
_cell.length_a   1.000
_cell.length_b   1.000
_cell.length_c   1.000
_cell.angle_alpha   90.00
_cell.angle_beta   90.00
_cell.angle_gamma   90.00
#
_symmetry.space_group_name_H-M   'P 1'
#
loop_
_entity.id
_entity.type
_entity.pdbx_description
1 polymer ?
#
loop_
_entity_poly.entity_id
_entity_poly.type
_entity_poly.pdbx_seq_one_letter_code
_entity_poly.pdbx_strand_id
1 'polypeptide(L)'
;MCKGLAALPHSCLERAKEIKIKLGILLQKPDSVGDLVIPYNEKPEKPAKTQKTSLDEALQWRDSLDKLLQNNYGLASFKSFLKSEFSEENLEFWIACEDYKKIKSPAKMAEKAKQIYEEFIQTEAPKEVNIDHFTKDITMKNLVEPSLSSFDMAQKRIHALMEKDSLPRFVRSEFYQELIK
;
A
#
# COMPACT_ATOMS: atom_id res chain seq x y z
N MET A 1 16.84 -47.30 18.87
CA MET A 1 17.88 -46.39 19.41
C MET A 1 17.54 -44.97 19.00
N CYS A 2 16.81 -44.22 19.83
CA CYS A 2 16.53 -42.81 19.55
C CYS A 2 17.71 -41.99 20.08
N LYS A 3 18.53 -41.42 19.18
CA LYS A 3 19.57 -40.47 19.58
C LYS A 3 18.86 -39.21 20.07
N GLY A 4 18.72 -39.12 21.40
CA GLY A 4 18.11 -37.99 22.08
C GLY A 4 18.86 -36.69 21.83
N LEU A 5 18.21 -35.59 22.21
CA LEU A 5 18.57 -34.18 22.01
C LEU A 5 20.01 -33.75 22.39
N ALA A 6 20.84 -34.66 22.92
CA ALA A 6 22.24 -34.43 23.25
C ALA A 6 23.15 -34.20 22.02
N ALA A 7 22.70 -34.51 20.80
CA ALA A 7 23.49 -34.29 19.58
C ALA A 7 23.31 -32.91 18.92
N LEU A 8 22.56 -32.00 19.54
CA LEU A 8 22.30 -30.67 18.98
C LEU A 8 23.42 -29.68 19.34
N PRO A 9 23.90 -28.87 18.37
CA PRO A 9 24.82 -27.76 18.64
C PRO A 9 24.25 -26.80 19.69
N HIS A 10 25.11 -26.20 20.52
CA HIS A 10 24.72 -25.32 21.63
C HIS A 10 23.77 -24.18 21.20
N SER A 11 23.98 -23.62 20.01
CA SER A 11 23.11 -22.56 19.45
C SER A 11 21.67 -23.03 19.19
N CYS A 12 21.47 -24.29 18.80
CA CYS A 12 20.14 -24.86 18.60
C CYS A 12 19.42 -25.09 19.93
N LEU A 13 20.16 -25.46 20.98
CA LEU A 13 19.61 -25.75 22.30
C LEU A 13 19.10 -24.45 22.98
N GLU A 14 19.83 -23.35 22.85
CA GLU A 14 19.37 -22.04 23.34
C GLU A 14 18.13 -21.53 22.61
N ARG A 15 18.06 -21.70 21.29
CA ARG A 15 16.86 -21.33 20.51
C ARG A 15 15.64 -22.15 20.91
N ALA A 16 15.82 -23.44 21.18
CA ALA A 16 14.74 -24.32 21.63
C ALA A 16 14.23 -23.93 23.02
N LYS A 17 15.12 -23.53 23.96
CA LYS A 17 14.72 -23.00 25.27
C LYS A 17 13.91 -21.72 25.13
N GLU A 18 14.34 -20.80 24.27
CA GLU A 18 13.63 -19.53 24.05
C GLU A 18 12.22 -19.75 23.48
N ILE A 19 12.08 -20.66 22.50
CA ILE A 19 10.78 -21.03 21.94
C ILE A 19 9.88 -21.65 23.00
N LYS A 20 10.43 -22.52 23.87
CA LYS A 20 9.66 -23.18 24.93
C LYS A 20 9.16 -22.19 25.99
N ILE A 21 9.97 -21.18 26.32
CA ILE A 21 9.56 -20.09 27.23
C ILE A 21 8.44 -19.27 26.59
N LYS A 22 8.61 -18.85 25.33
CA LYS A 22 7.59 -18.08 24.60
C LYS A 22 6.27 -18.84 24.48
N LEU A 23 6.33 -20.15 24.22
CA LEU A 23 5.15 -21.01 24.16
C LEU A 23 4.50 -21.18 25.53
N GLY A 24 5.29 -21.31 26.60
CA GLY A 24 4.78 -21.41 27.96
C GLY A 24 4.05 -20.14 28.43
N ILE A 25 4.56 -18.96 28.06
CA ILE A 25 3.88 -17.68 28.31
C ILE A 25 2.57 -17.61 27.51
N LEU A 26 2.59 -18.03 26.24
CA LEU A 26 1.42 -18.02 25.37
C LEU A 26 0.30 -18.98 25.84
N LEU A 27 0.67 -20.08 26.49
CA LEU A 27 -0.28 -21.09 26.98
C LEU A 27 -0.92 -20.75 28.33
N GLN A 28 -0.52 -19.66 28.99
CA GLN A 28 -1.30 -19.13 30.12
C GLN A 28 -2.55 -18.45 29.57
N LYS A 29 -3.61 -19.25 29.39
CA LYS A 29 -4.98 -18.79 29.20
C LYS A 29 -5.45 -18.06 30.46
N PRO A 30 -5.89 -16.80 30.37
CA PRO A 30 -6.92 -16.30 31.26
C PRO A 30 -8.28 -16.80 30.77
N ASP A 31 -9.02 -17.44 31.67
CA ASP A 31 -10.39 -17.89 31.48
C ASP A 31 -11.34 -16.69 31.34
N SER A 32 -12.04 -16.57 30.21
CA SER A 32 -13.49 -16.26 30.12
C SER A 32 -13.89 -15.79 28.71
N VAL A 33 -14.47 -16.73 27.98
CA VAL A 33 -15.65 -16.67 27.11
C VAL A 33 -16.26 -15.27 26.82
N GLY A 34 -16.37 -14.93 25.52
CA GLY A 34 -17.31 -13.92 25.00
C GLY A 34 -16.88 -13.26 23.68
N ASP A 35 -17.44 -13.75 22.57
CA ASP A 35 -17.49 -13.19 21.20
C ASP A 35 -16.21 -12.71 20.48
N LEU A 36 -15.85 -13.51 19.46
CA LEU A 36 -14.82 -13.27 18.44
C LEU A 36 -15.22 -12.10 17.51
N VAL A 37 -15.01 -10.86 17.96
CA VAL A 37 -14.67 -9.78 17.02
C VAL A 37 -13.16 -9.77 16.88
N ILE A 38 -12.66 -10.10 15.68
CA ILE A 38 -11.24 -10.03 15.35
C ILE A 38 -10.79 -8.57 15.55
N PRO A 39 -9.93 -8.25 16.54
CA PRO A 39 -9.50 -6.88 16.76
C PRO A 39 -8.49 -6.54 15.68
N TYR A 40 -8.92 -5.73 14.70
CA TYR A 40 -8.00 -5.00 13.85
C TYR A 40 -7.21 -4.07 14.77
N ASN A 41 -5.92 -4.38 14.92
CA ASN A 41 -4.99 -3.65 15.78
C ASN A 41 -4.68 -2.29 15.12
N GLU A 42 -5.60 -1.34 15.24
CA GLU A 42 -5.33 0.06 14.93
C GLU A 42 -4.32 0.58 15.94
N LYS A 43 -3.04 0.53 15.57
CA LYS A 43 -2.10 1.50 16.12
C LYS A 43 -2.59 2.87 15.66
N PRO A 44 -2.81 3.83 16.58
CA PRO A 44 -3.09 5.19 16.17
C PRO A 44 -1.84 5.69 15.45
N GLU A 45 -1.90 5.78 14.11
CA GLU A 45 -0.92 6.54 13.36
C GLU A 45 -0.97 7.96 13.91
N LYS A 46 0.10 8.35 14.62
CA LYS A 46 0.31 9.73 15.07
C LYS A 46 -0.04 10.64 13.90
N PRO A 47 -0.86 11.69 14.09
CA PRO A 47 -1.20 12.59 13.00
C PRO A 47 0.13 13.15 12.48
N ALA A 48 0.48 12.75 11.26
CA ALA A 48 1.55 13.39 10.52
C ALA A 48 1.27 14.89 10.64
N LYS A 49 2.29 15.69 10.95
CA LYS A 49 2.18 17.15 11.01
C LYS A 49 1.92 17.66 9.59
N THR A 50 0.71 17.44 9.08
CA THR A 50 0.24 17.94 7.81
C THR A 50 0.07 19.43 7.99
N GLN A 51 1.04 20.18 7.47
CA GLN A 51 0.91 21.62 7.29
C GLN A 51 -0.43 21.88 6.61
N LYS A 52 -1.27 22.70 7.26
CA LYS A 52 -2.55 23.15 6.71
C LYS A 52 -2.25 23.75 5.33
N THR A 53 -2.73 23.12 4.26
CA THR A 53 -2.58 23.65 2.89
C THR A 53 -3.27 25.01 2.80
N SER A 54 -2.83 25.88 1.89
CA SER A 54 -3.55 27.14 1.68
C SER A 54 -4.89 26.88 0.99
N LEU A 55 -5.85 27.79 1.19
CA LEU A 55 -7.14 27.73 0.49
C LEU A 55 -6.94 27.77 -1.04
N ASP A 56 -6.00 28.59 -1.52
CA ASP A 56 -5.68 28.69 -2.94
C ASP A 56 -5.16 27.38 -3.52
N GLU A 57 -4.29 26.66 -2.80
CA GLU A 57 -3.83 25.33 -3.20
C GLU A 57 -4.97 24.32 -3.24
N ALA A 58 -5.80 24.30 -2.18
CA ALA A 58 -6.94 23.38 -2.08
C ALA A 58 -7.92 23.59 -3.24
N LEU A 59 -8.25 24.84 -3.57
CA LEU A 59 -9.15 25.17 -4.68
C LEU A 59 -8.65 24.65 -6.02
N GLN A 60 -7.33 24.54 -6.23
CA GLN A 60 -6.77 24.05 -7.49
C GLN A 60 -6.88 22.53 -7.66
N TRP A 61 -7.11 21.77 -6.58
CA TRP A 61 -7.20 20.30 -6.64
C TRP A 61 -8.37 19.83 -7.48
N ARG A 62 -9.48 20.59 -7.49
CA ARG A 62 -10.66 20.25 -8.30
C ARG A 62 -10.40 20.26 -9.81
N ASP A 63 -9.39 21.01 -10.24
CA ASP A 63 -9.12 21.25 -11.66
C ASP A 63 -8.02 20.31 -12.20
N SER A 64 -7.24 19.66 -11.33
CA SER A 64 -6.11 18.83 -11.73
C SER A 64 -5.73 17.82 -10.65
N LEU A 65 -5.75 16.54 -11.02
CA LEU A 65 -5.28 15.47 -10.14
C LEU A 65 -3.80 15.63 -9.80
N ASP A 66 -2.96 16.07 -10.74
CA ASP A 66 -1.54 16.32 -10.49
C ASP A 66 -1.31 17.28 -9.32
N LYS A 67 -2.08 18.39 -9.27
CA LYS A 67 -1.97 19.38 -8.18
C LYS A 67 -2.38 18.80 -6.83
N LEU A 68 -3.40 17.95 -6.82
CA LEU A 68 -3.84 17.23 -5.61
C LEU A 68 -2.74 16.27 -5.12
N LEU A 69 -2.15 15.48 -6.04
CA LEU A 69 -1.16 14.46 -5.70
C LEU A 69 0.23 15.02 -5.35
N GLN A 70 0.59 16.20 -5.87
CA GLN A 70 1.84 16.90 -5.54
C GLN A 70 1.82 17.53 -4.14
N ASN A 71 0.64 17.77 -3.58
CA ASN A 71 0.48 18.32 -2.23
C ASN A 71 0.35 17.18 -1.21
N ASN A 72 1.24 17.14 -0.20
CA ASN A 72 1.23 16.08 0.81
C ASN A 72 -0.10 15.98 1.59
N TYR A 73 -0.73 17.11 1.92
CA TYR A 73 -2.02 17.13 2.59
C TYR A 73 -3.16 16.71 1.65
N GLY A 74 -3.10 17.16 0.38
CA GLY A 74 -4.02 16.73 -0.67
C GLY A 74 -3.98 15.22 -0.90
N LEU A 75 -2.80 14.67 -1.12
CA LEU A 75 -2.57 13.22 -1.27
C LEU A 75 -3.11 12.42 -0.07
N ALA A 76 -2.81 12.86 1.15
CA ALA A 76 -3.30 12.20 2.37
C ALA A 76 -4.83 12.26 2.50
N SER A 77 -5.42 13.42 2.20
CA SER A 77 -6.87 13.62 2.24
C SER A 77 -7.58 12.77 1.19
N PHE A 78 -7.05 12.74 -0.04
CA PHE A 78 -7.58 11.92 -1.11
C PHE A 78 -7.47 10.44 -0.78
N LYS A 79 -6.33 9.98 -0.25
CA LYS A 79 -6.16 8.60 0.22
C LYS A 79 -7.17 8.23 1.32
N SER A 80 -7.40 9.13 2.27
CA SER A 80 -8.39 8.89 3.33
C SER A 80 -9.82 8.80 2.78
N PHE A 81 -10.15 9.65 1.80
CA PHE A 81 -11.43 9.60 1.11
C PHE A 81 -11.62 8.26 0.39
N LEU A 82 -10.67 7.83 -0.45
CA LEU A 82 -10.80 6.55 -1.18
C LEU A 82 -10.90 5.35 -0.23
N LYS A 83 -10.15 5.34 0.86
CA LYS A 83 -10.24 4.30 1.90
C LYS A 83 -11.62 4.20 2.53
N SER A 84 -12.30 5.34 2.72
CA SER A 84 -13.66 5.36 3.32
C SER A 84 -14.71 4.67 2.45
N GLU A 85 -14.41 4.46 1.17
CA GLU A 85 -15.28 3.81 0.19
C GLU A 85 -14.62 2.57 -0.47
N PHE A 86 -13.50 2.08 0.10
CA PHE A 86 -12.79 0.89 -0.36
C PHE A 86 -12.38 0.94 -1.85
N SER A 87 -11.84 2.08 -2.31
CA SER A 87 -11.46 2.34 -3.71
C SER A 87 -10.02 2.84 -3.88
N GLU A 88 -9.17 2.64 -2.87
CA GLU A 88 -7.83 3.23 -2.81
C GLU A 88 -6.77 2.54 -3.68
N GLU A 89 -7.05 1.38 -4.27
CA GLU A 89 -6.07 0.54 -4.98
C GLU A 89 -5.39 1.29 -6.13
N ASN A 90 -6.15 2.13 -6.85
CA ASN A 90 -5.63 2.95 -7.94
C ASN A 90 -4.58 3.96 -7.46
N LEU A 91 -4.84 4.60 -6.32
CA LEU A 91 -3.91 5.56 -5.73
C LEU A 91 -2.69 4.85 -5.14
N GLU A 92 -2.89 3.70 -4.49
CA GLU A 92 -1.80 2.90 -3.95
C GLU A 92 -0.85 2.39 -5.03
N PHE A 93 -1.38 1.93 -6.16
CA PHE A 93 -0.58 1.60 -7.34
C PHE A 93 0.20 2.81 -7.87
N TRP A 94 -0.46 3.97 -7.98
CA TRP A 94 0.22 5.19 -8.44
C TRP A 94 1.38 5.59 -7.52
N ILE A 95 1.19 5.53 -6.20
CA ILE A 95 2.25 5.80 -5.20
C ILE A 95 3.37 4.76 -5.35
N ALA A 96 3.03 3.48 -5.51
CA ALA A 96 4.01 2.41 -5.68
C ALA A 96 4.89 2.64 -6.93
N CYS A 97 4.31 3.16 -8.02
CA CYS A 97 5.04 3.55 -9.22
C CYS A 97 5.98 4.75 -8.96
N GLU A 98 5.53 5.77 -8.25
CA GLU A 98 6.37 6.93 -7.90
C GLU A 98 7.54 6.53 -6.99
N ASP A 99 7.33 5.62 -6.05
CA ASP A 99 8.41 5.09 -5.21
C ASP A 99 9.36 4.18 -5.99
N TYR A 100 8.83 3.39 -6.92
CA TYR A 100 9.63 2.56 -7.82
C TYR A 100 10.60 3.38 -8.67
N LYS A 101 10.16 4.54 -9.19
CA LYS A 101 11.02 5.48 -9.95
C LYS A 101 12.20 6.06 -9.16
N LYS A 102 12.20 5.92 -7.83
CA LYS A 102 13.31 6.39 -6.96
C LYS A 102 14.36 5.30 -6.72
N ILE A 103 14.11 4.06 -7.16
CA ILE A 103 15.01 2.92 -6.93
C ILE A 103 16.23 2.99 -7.86
N LYS A 104 17.42 3.03 -7.26
CA LYS A 104 18.69 3.10 -8.00
C LYS A 104 19.37 1.74 -8.21
N SER A 105 19.05 0.75 -7.37
CA SER A 105 19.69 -0.57 -7.42
C SER A 105 18.92 -1.49 -8.38
N PRO A 106 19.59 -2.08 -9.39
CA PRO A 106 18.93 -3.01 -10.32
C PRO A 106 18.27 -4.21 -9.63
N ALA A 107 18.92 -4.77 -8.60
CA ALA A 107 18.37 -5.90 -7.84
C ALA A 107 17.07 -5.52 -7.10
N LYS A 108 17.06 -4.38 -6.40
CA LYS A 108 15.86 -3.87 -5.73
C LYS A 108 14.77 -3.47 -6.72
N MET A 109 15.17 -3.00 -7.90
CA MET A 109 14.24 -2.65 -8.98
C MET A 109 13.51 -3.90 -9.45
N ALA A 110 14.23 -4.97 -9.80
CA ALA A 110 13.61 -6.23 -10.20
C ALA A 110 12.69 -6.82 -9.12
N GLU A 111 13.12 -6.81 -7.86
CA GLU A 111 12.31 -7.27 -6.73
C GLU A 111 11.02 -6.43 -6.58
N LYS A 112 11.14 -5.10 -6.56
CA LYS A 112 9.99 -4.22 -6.38
C LYS A 112 9.05 -4.25 -7.58
N ALA A 113 9.57 -4.38 -8.79
CA ALA A 113 8.76 -4.47 -10.00
C ALA A 113 7.89 -5.74 -9.97
N LYS A 114 8.46 -6.88 -9.54
CA LYS A 114 7.72 -8.11 -9.32
C LYS A 114 6.62 -7.94 -8.27
N GLN A 115 6.93 -7.34 -7.12
CA GLN A 115 5.93 -7.08 -6.06
C GLN A 115 4.77 -6.21 -6.58
N ILE A 116 5.06 -5.13 -7.28
CA ILE A 116 4.01 -4.24 -7.84
C ILE A 116 3.16 -4.99 -8.86
N TYR A 117 3.79 -5.81 -9.71
CA TYR A 117 3.06 -6.61 -10.69
C TYR A 117 2.10 -7.61 -10.03
N GLU A 118 2.58 -8.34 -9.01
CA GLU A 118 1.81 -9.35 -8.29
C GLU A 118 0.68 -8.74 -7.43
N GLU A 119 0.89 -7.53 -6.91
CA GLU A 119 -0.09 -6.85 -6.05
C GLU A 119 -1.18 -6.12 -6.84
N PHE A 120 -0.85 -5.53 -7.99
CA PHE A 120 -1.75 -4.60 -8.70
C PHE A 120 -2.06 -4.96 -10.16
N ILE A 121 -1.22 -5.72 -10.88
CA ILE A 121 -1.33 -5.82 -12.35
C ILE A 121 -1.73 -7.21 -12.84
N GLN A 122 -1.20 -8.26 -12.22
CA GLN A 122 -1.50 -9.63 -12.62
C GLN A 122 -3.01 -9.89 -12.53
N THR A 123 -3.48 -10.83 -13.34
CA THR A 123 -4.89 -11.24 -13.26
C THR A 123 -5.13 -11.88 -11.90
N GLU A 124 -6.23 -11.50 -11.24
CA GLU A 124 -6.58 -11.91 -9.87
C GLU A 124 -5.61 -11.38 -8.79
N ALA A 125 -4.89 -10.30 -9.07
CA ALA A 125 -4.09 -9.62 -8.06
C ALA A 125 -4.98 -9.13 -6.89
N PRO A 126 -4.49 -9.15 -5.64
CA PRO A 126 -5.29 -8.78 -4.47
C PRO A 126 -5.80 -7.32 -4.51
N LYS A 127 -5.09 -6.44 -5.23
CA LYS A 127 -5.45 -5.04 -5.47
C LYS A 127 -5.41 -4.73 -6.96
N GLU A 128 -5.91 -5.65 -7.79
CA GLU A 128 -5.89 -5.53 -9.24
C GLU A 128 -6.50 -4.20 -9.71
N VAL A 129 -5.71 -3.39 -10.41
CA VAL A 129 -6.16 -2.10 -10.94
C VAL A 129 -6.80 -2.26 -12.32
N ASN A 130 -7.75 -1.38 -12.63
CA ASN A 130 -8.49 -1.44 -13.88
C ASN A 130 -7.70 -0.84 -15.06
N ILE A 131 -6.97 -1.69 -15.78
CA ILE A 131 -6.25 -1.37 -17.02
C ILE A 131 -6.56 -2.38 -18.13
N ASP A 132 -6.46 -1.93 -19.39
CA ASP A 132 -6.69 -2.78 -20.55
C ASP A 132 -5.61 -3.86 -20.73
N HIS A 133 -5.97 -4.96 -21.41
CA HIS A 133 -5.07 -6.10 -21.67
C HIS A 133 -3.78 -5.69 -22.37
N PHE A 134 -3.86 -4.77 -23.34
CA PHE A 134 -2.68 -4.26 -24.04
C PHE A 134 -1.70 -3.60 -23.06
N THR A 135 -2.22 -2.85 -22.09
CA THR A 135 -1.40 -2.21 -21.06
C THR A 135 -0.74 -3.23 -20.14
N LYS A 136 -1.47 -4.27 -19.71
CA LYS A 136 -0.90 -5.38 -18.95
C LYS A 136 0.24 -6.08 -19.70
N ASP A 137 0.06 -6.34 -20.99
CA ASP A 137 1.05 -7.01 -21.83
C ASP A 137 2.33 -6.17 -21.98
N ILE A 138 2.20 -4.86 -22.20
CA ILE A 138 3.36 -3.97 -22.29
C ILE A 138 4.09 -3.90 -20.95
N THR A 139 3.37 -3.80 -19.83
CA THR A 139 3.99 -3.85 -18.51
C THR A 139 4.74 -5.16 -18.31
N MET A 140 4.14 -6.32 -18.61
CA MET A 140 4.81 -7.61 -18.48
C MET A 140 6.10 -7.69 -19.32
N LYS A 141 6.09 -7.19 -20.56
CA LYS A 141 7.29 -7.14 -21.42
C LYS A 141 8.38 -6.26 -20.81
N ASN A 142 8.02 -5.11 -20.24
CA ASN A 142 8.96 -4.22 -19.56
C ASN A 142 9.58 -4.83 -18.30
N LEU A 143 9.01 -5.90 -17.74
CA LEU A 143 9.54 -6.58 -16.56
C LEU A 143 10.61 -7.64 -16.88
N VAL A 144 10.84 -7.94 -18.16
CA VAL A 144 11.97 -8.78 -18.59
C VAL A 144 13.30 -8.08 -18.33
N GLU A 145 13.35 -6.77 -18.62
CA GLU A 145 14.46 -5.88 -18.25
C GLU A 145 13.87 -4.65 -17.53
N PRO A 146 13.66 -4.73 -16.20
CA PRO A 146 13.07 -3.65 -15.44
C PRO A 146 13.88 -2.36 -15.57
N SER A 147 13.19 -1.25 -15.80
CA SER A 147 13.74 0.10 -15.86
C SER A 147 12.84 1.07 -15.10
N LEU A 148 13.25 2.32 -14.94
CA LEU A 148 12.45 3.34 -14.25
C LEU A 148 11.10 3.62 -14.94
N SER A 149 10.99 3.33 -16.24
CA SER A 149 9.77 3.57 -17.04
C SER A 149 8.88 2.33 -17.18
N SER A 150 9.19 1.21 -16.52
CA SER A 150 8.47 -0.07 -16.71
C SER A 150 6.96 0.04 -16.49
N PHE A 151 6.51 0.96 -15.61
CA PHE A 151 5.11 1.17 -15.28
C PHE A 151 4.49 2.43 -15.88
N ASP A 152 5.21 3.23 -16.66
CA ASP A 152 4.75 4.57 -17.08
C ASP A 152 3.39 4.53 -17.80
N MET A 153 3.19 3.56 -18.69
CA MET A 153 1.92 3.45 -19.42
C MET A 153 0.76 3.05 -18.50
N ALA A 154 0.97 2.05 -17.63
CA ALA A 154 -0.03 1.63 -16.65
C ALA A 154 -0.35 2.75 -15.65
N GLN A 155 0.67 3.43 -15.13
CA GLN A 155 0.50 4.57 -14.23
C GLN A 155 -0.28 5.71 -14.89
N LYS A 156 -0.01 6.01 -16.17
CA LYS A 156 -0.78 7.01 -16.93
C LYS A 156 -2.25 6.61 -17.11
N ARG A 157 -2.54 5.33 -17.34
CA ARG A 157 -3.93 4.82 -17.40
C ARG A 157 -4.65 5.01 -16.08
N ILE A 158 -4.00 4.65 -14.97
CA ILE A 158 -4.57 4.76 -13.63
C ILE A 158 -4.75 6.22 -13.20
N HIS A 159 -3.81 7.10 -13.53
CA HIS A 159 -3.97 8.53 -13.32
C HIS A 159 -5.23 9.06 -14.05
N ALA A 160 -5.37 8.73 -15.34
CA ALA A 160 -6.53 9.16 -16.12
C ALA A 160 -7.85 8.55 -15.62
N LEU A 161 -7.82 7.34 -15.05
CA LEU A 161 -8.97 6.72 -14.41
C LEU A 161 -9.37 7.48 -13.15
N MET A 162 -8.41 7.73 -12.26
CA MET A 162 -8.65 8.47 -11.02
C MET A 162 -9.17 9.88 -11.28
N GLU A 163 -8.62 10.57 -12.27
CA GLU A 163 -9.01 11.92 -12.67
C GLU A 163 -10.46 11.98 -13.18
N LYS A 164 -10.93 10.92 -13.85
CA LYS A 164 -12.28 10.85 -14.42
C LYS A 164 -13.34 10.35 -13.43
N ASP A 165 -12.96 9.49 -12.48
CA ASP A 165 -13.90 8.88 -11.55
C ASP A 165 -13.76 9.43 -10.13
N SER A 166 -12.65 9.09 -9.46
CA SER A 166 -12.47 9.36 -8.05
C SER A 166 -12.27 10.83 -7.69
N LEU A 167 -11.59 11.62 -8.53
CA LEU A 167 -11.38 13.04 -8.27
C LEU A 167 -12.72 13.82 -8.24
N PRO A 168 -13.62 13.70 -9.23
CA PRO A 168 -14.95 14.33 -9.16
C PRO A 168 -15.76 13.95 -7.92
N ARG A 169 -15.64 12.72 -7.42
CA ARG A 169 -16.32 12.29 -6.20
C ARG A 169 -15.69 12.92 -4.96
N PHE A 170 -14.35 12.95 -4.88
CA PHE A 170 -13.63 13.65 -3.82
C PHE A 170 -13.99 15.14 -3.74
N VAL A 171 -14.04 15.82 -4.88
CA VAL A 171 -14.41 17.26 -4.96
C VAL A 171 -15.85 17.51 -4.48
N ARG A 172 -16.75 16.53 -4.60
CA ARG A 172 -18.13 16.63 -4.08
C ARG A 172 -18.27 16.18 -2.63
N SER A 173 -17.23 15.61 -2.03
CA SER A 173 -17.27 15.14 -0.64
C SER A 173 -17.46 16.30 0.34
N GLU A 174 -18.15 16.04 1.45
CA GLU A 174 -18.37 17.02 2.52
C GLU A 174 -17.04 17.57 3.05
N PHE A 175 -16.06 16.69 3.23
CA PHE A 175 -14.71 17.06 3.66
C PHE A 175 -14.08 18.13 2.75
N TYR A 176 -14.07 17.89 1.44
CA TYR A 176 -13.47 18.86 0.50
C TYR A 176 -14.28 20.16 0.45
N GLN A 177 -15.62 20.06 0.48
CA GLN A 177 -16.50 21.24 0.50
C GLN A 177 -16.31 22.09 1.76
N GLU A 178 -16.02 21.50 2.91
CA GLU A 178 -15.68 22.24 4.14
C GLU A 178 -14.27 22.83 4.10
N LEU A 179 -13.32 22.15 3.48
CA LEU A 179 -11.94 22.62 3.35
C LEU A 179 -11.86 23.92 2.51
N ILE A 180 -12.75 24.10 1.54
CA ILE A 180 -12.75 25.25 0.62
C ILE A 180 -13.72 26.38 0.98
N LYS A 181 -14.38 26.32 2.16
CA LYS A 181 -15.21 27.41 2.69
C LYS A 181 -14.37 28.48 3.37
#